data_AF-A0A9X8WRU6-F1
#
_entry.id   AF-A0A9X8WRU6-F1
#
_cell.length_a   1.000
_cell.length_b   1.000
_cell.length_c   1.000
_cell.angle_alpha   90.00
_cell.angle_beta   90.00
_cell.angle_gamma   90.00
#
_symmetry.space_group_name_H-M   'P 1'
#
loop_
_entity.id
_entity.type
_entity.pdbx_description
1 polymer ?
#
loop_
_entity_poly.entity_id
_entity_poly.type
_entity_poly.pdbx_seq_one_letter_code
_entity_poly.pdbx_strand_id
1 'polypeptide(L)' 'MEIKQIEKMRTNNKRFIIAFTNDKKDELMKKGFTFINENKCGEESFYLFENKPDEILNFSKEDFKDISFSDVMFI' A
#
# COMPACT_ATOMS: atom_id res chain seq x y z
N MET A 1 -12.22 8.64 -16.89
CA MET A 1 -10.73 8.64 -16.88
C MET A 1 -10.17 7.84 -15.69
N GLU A 2 -10.97 7.62 -14.63
CA GLU A 2 -10.57 6.90 -13.40
C GLU A 2 -10.46 5.38 -13.52
N ILE A 3 -11.38 4.73 -14.26
CA ILE A 3 -11.37 3.25 -14.44
C ILE A 3 -10.03 2.78 -15.04
N LYS A 4 -9.46 3.53 -16.00
CA LYS A 4 -8.18 3.19 -16.63
C LYS A 4 -6.99 3.23 -15.66
N GLN A 5 -6.99 4.10 -14.65
CA GLN A 5 -5.92 4.15 -13.64
C GLN A 5 -6.00 2.95 -12.70
N ILE A 6 -7.21 2.60 -12.28
CA ILE A 6 -7.48 1.46 -11.40
C ILE A 6 -7.14 0.14 -12.11
N GLU A 7 -7.55 -0.03 -13.37
CA GLU A 7 -7.18 -1.19 -14.20
C GLU A 7 -5.67 -1.27 -14.44
N LYS A 8 -5.00 -0.12 -14.62
CA LYS A 8 -3.54 -0.05 -14.76
C LYS A 8 -2.81 -0.44 -13.47
N MET A 9 -3.38 -0.14 -12.31
CA MET A 9 -2.81 -0.56 -11.02
C MET A 9 -2.98 -2.07 -10.79
N ARG A 10 -4.13 -2.64 -11.17
CA ARG A 10 -4.36 -4.10 -11.15
C ARG A 10 -3.38 -4.86 -12.05
N THR A 11 -3.01 -4.28 -13.19
CA THR A 11 -2.06 -4.86 -14.15
C THR A 11 -0.59 -4.54 -13.84
N ASN A 12 -0.30 -3.56 -12.98
CA ASN A 12 1.07 -3.15 -12.66
C ASN A 12 1.83 -4.11 -11.74
N ASN A 13 1.24 -5.23 -11.30
CA ASN A 13 1.91 -6.33 -10.56
C ASN A 13 2.74 -5.91 -9.34
N LYS A 14 2.52 -4.71 -8.81
CA LYS A 14 3.22 -4.21 -7.62
C LYS A 14 2.98 -5.13 -6.45
N ARG A 15 4.06 -5.67 -5.89
CA ARG A 15 4.01 -6.72 -4.87
C ARG A 15 3.80 -6.19 -3.46
N PHE A 16 4.04 -4.90 -3.24
CA PHE A 16 4.02 -4.32 -1.91
C PHE A 16 3.22 -3.02 -1.84
N ILE A 17 2.65 -2.80 -0.67
CA ILE A 17 1.99 -1.57 -0.24
C ILE A 17 2.88 -0.94 0.84
N ILE A 18 3.11 0.36 0.76
CA ILE A 18 3.84 1.15 1.73
C ILE A 18 2.84 2.12 2.36
N ALA A 19 2.60 1.99 3.66
CA ALA A 19 1.82 2.94 4.43
C ALA A 19 2.74 3.93 5.15
N PHE A 20 2.43 5.21 5.05
CA PHE A 20 3.23 6.31 5.61
C PHE A 20 2.79 6.72 7.02
N THR A 21 1.66 6.22 7.51
CA THR A 21 1.10 6.58 8.83
C THR A 21 0.68 5.33 9.61
N ASN A 22 0.67 5.45 10.94
CA ASN A 22 0.17 4.39 11.82
C ASN A 22 -1.33 4.12 11.61
N ASP A 23 -2.13 5.18 11.39
CA ASP A 23 -3.55 5.03 11.10
C ASP A 23 -3.77 4.13 9.87
N LYS A 24 -2.93 4.32 8.84
CA LYS A 24 -3.05 3.53 7.62
C LYS A 24 -2.52 2.12 7.75
N LYS A 25 -1.47 1.91 8.55
CA LYS A 25 -1.01 0.58 8.97
C LYS A 25 -2.16 -0.19 9.65
N ASP A 26 -2.84 0.42 10.61
CA ASP A 26 -3.94 -0.21 11.33
C ASP A 26 -5.13 -0.52 10.42
N GLU A 27 -5.46 0.37 9.50
CA GLU A 27 -6.52 0.14 8.51
C GLU A 27 -6.18 -1.04 7.57
N LEU A 28 -4.94 -1.12 7.08
CA LEU A 28 -4.48 -2.22 6.24
C LEU A 28 -4.49 -3.55 6.99
N MET A 29 -4.09 -3.58 8.25
CA MET A 29 -4.19 -4.78 9.10
C MET A 29 -5.65 -5.21 9.28
N LYS A 30 -6.57 -4.27 9.55
CA LYS A 30 -8.03 -4.56 9.67
C LYS A 30 -8.64 -5.06 8.37
N LYS A 31 -8.14 -4.59 7.23
CA LYS A 31 -8.50 -5.07 5.88
C LYS A 31 -7.85 -6.42 5.53
N GLY A 32 -7.00 -6.97 6.40
CA GLY A 32 -6.40 -8.29 6.22
C GLY A 32 -5.19 -8.32 5.28
N PHE A 33 -4.50 -7.19 5.09
CA PHE A 33 -3.20 -7.18 4.40
C PHE A 33 -2.11 -7.71 5.32
N THR A 34 -1.17 -8.47 4.76
CA THR A 34 -0.06 -9.07 5.51
C THR A 34 1.00 -8.01 5.78
N PHE A 35 1.20 -7.63 7.04
CA PHE A 35 2.31 -6.78 7.44
C PHE A 35 3.64 -7.53 7.30
N ILE A 36 4.64 -6.91 6.67
CA ILE A 36 5.94 -7.50 6.39
C ILE A 36 7.01 -6.92 7.31
N ASN A 37 7.17 -5.60 7.28
CA ASN A 37 8.23 -4.92 8.04
C ASN A 37 7.91 -3.44 8.30
N GLU A 38 8.53 -2.89 9.33
CA GLU A 38 8.62 -1.45 9.57
C GLU A 38 10.02 -0.97 9.20
N ASN A 39 10.09 0.05 8.36
CA ASN A 39 11.33 0.73 8.00
C ASN A 39 11.33 2.12 8.63
N LYS A 40 12.52 2.60 9.03
CA LYS A 40 12.69 3.95 9.57
C LYS A 40 13.55 4.80 8.66
N CYS A 41 13.12 6.03 8.40
CA CYS A 41 13.86 7.04 7.69
C CYS A 41 13.94 8.29 8.58
N GLY A 42 15.01 8.38 9.38
CA GLY A 42 15.11 9.41 10.41
C GLY A 42 14.06 9.21 11.51
N GLU A 43 13.22 10.23 11.73
CA GLU A 43 12.13 10.20 12.71
C GLU A 43 10.83 9.57 12.14
N GLU A 44 10.76 9.37 10.82
CA GLU A 44 9.58 8.82 10.16
C GLU A 44 9.67 7.28 10.06
N SER A 45 8.53 6.61 10.28
CA SER A 45 8.36 5.17 10.07
C SER A 45 7.48 4.92 8.86
N PHE A 46 7.83 3.91 8.06
CA PHE A 46 7.03 3.44 6.93
C PHE A 46 6.77 1.95 7.08
N TYR A 47 5.54 1.53 6.77
CA TYR A 47 5.06 0.19 7.03
C TYR A 47 4.84 -0.55 5.71
N LEU A 48 5.56 -1.66 5.54
CA LEU A 48 5.50 -2.47 4.33
C LEU A 48 4.49 -3.61 4.51
N PHE A 49 3.63 -3.79 3.52
CA PHE A 49 2.65 -4.85 3.44
C PHE A 49 2.74 -5.58 2.11
N GLU A 50 2.34 -6.84 2.08
CA GLU A 50 2.12 -7.58 0.84
C GLU A 50 0.88 -7.03 0.12
N ASN A 51 1.00 -6.73 -1.17
CA ASN A 51 -0.12 -6.29 -1.97
C ASN A 51 -0.99 -7.48 -2.41
N LYS A 52 -2.30 -7.25 -2.46
CA LYS A 52 -3.29 -8.16 -3.04
C LYS A 52 -3.92 -7.44 -4.24
N PRO A 53 -3.48 -7.69 -5.48
CA PRO A 53 -3.89 -6.91 -6.65
C PRO A 53 -5.40 -6.86 -6.90
N ASP A 54 -6.14 -7.89 -6.49
CA ASP A 54 -7.61 -7.91 -6.62
C ASP A 54 -8.31 -7.06 -5.55
N GLU A 55 -7.66 -6.80 -4.42
CA GLU A 55 -8.16 -5.94 -3.34
C GLU A 55 -7.81 -4.46 -3.56
N ILE A 56 -6.95 -4.14 -4.55
CA ILE A 56 -6.54 -2.75 -4.83
C ILE A 56 -7.72 -1.86 -5.26
N LEU A 57 -8.80 -2.48 -5.76
CA LEU A 57 -10.03 -1.82 -6.18
C LEU A 57 -10.80 -1.21 -5.00
N ASN A 58 -10.49 -1.65 -3.77
CA ASN A 58 -11.14 -1.20 -2.54
C ASN A 58 -10.49 0.05 -1.93
N PHE A 59 -9.46 0.61 -2.58
CA PHE A 59 -8.82 1.84 -2.15
C PHE A 59 -9.51 3.07 -2.75
N SER A 60 -9.83 4.02 -1.88
CA SER A 60 -10.32 5.33 -2.26
C SER A 60 -9.17 6.22 -2.75
N LYS A 61 -9.49 7.32 -3.44
CA LYS A 61 -8.48 8.32 -3.83
C LYS A 61 -7.72 8.90 -2.63
N GLU A 62 -8.38 9.03 -1.49
CA GLU A 62 -7.75 9.59 -0.29
C GLU A 62 -6.71 8.63 0.28
N ASP A 63 -6.91 7.33 0.12
CA ASP A 63 -5.97 6.32 0.58
C ASP A 63 -4.60 6.47 -0.10
N PHE A 64 -4.56 6.95 -1.34
CA PHE A 64 -3.31 7.17 -2.09
C PHE A 64 -2.47 8.35 -1.60
N LYS A 65 -2.98 9.17 -0.67
CA LYS A 65 -2.16 10.22 -0.04
C LYS A 65 -1.15 9.61 0.93
N ASP A 66 -1.59 8.59 1.66
CA ASP A 66 -0.84 7.97 2.75
C ASP A 66 -0.37 6.55 2.41
N ILE A 67 -0.58 6.12 1.16
CA ILE A 67 -0.15 4.83 0.63
C ILE A 67 0.62 5.01 -0.68
N SER A 68 1.70 4.25 -0.82
CA SER A 68 2.37 4.00 -2.09
C SER A 68 2.45 2.51 -2.41
N PHE A 69 2.68 2.19 -3.69
CA PHE A 69 2.84 0.81 -4.16
C PHE A 69 4.24 0.63 -4.75
N SER A 70 4.89 -0.48 -4.39
CA SER A 70 6.27 -0.80 -4.80
C SER A 70 6.38 -2.24 -5.32
N ASP A 71 7.28 -2.44 -6.29
CA ASP A 71 7.75 -3.76 -6.73
C ASP A 71 8.97 -4.23 -5.92
N VAL A 72 9.59 -3.31 -5.21
CA VAL A 72 10.83 -3.50 -4.46
C VAL A 72 10.52 -3.55 -2.98
N MET A 73 11.03 -4.58 -2.32
CA MET A 73 11.04 -4.68 -0.87
C MET A 73 12.16 -3.77 -0.35
N PHE A 74 11.80 -2.77 0.46
CA PHE A 74 12.77 -1.96 1.20
C PHE A 74 13.08 -2.72 2.50
N ILE A 75 14.34 -3.15 2.63
CA ILE A 75 14.88 -3.93 3.74
C ILE A 75 15.85 -3.06 4.52
#